data_AF-A0A5Q2MJX0-F1
#
_entry.id   AF-A0A5Q2MJX0-F1
#
_cell.length_a   1.000
_cell.length_b   1.000
_cell.length_c   1.000
_cell.angle_alpha   90.00
_cell.angle_beta   90.00
_cell.angle_gamma   90.00
#
_symmetry.space_group_name_H-M   'P 1'
#
loop_
_entity.id
_entity.type
_entity.pdbx_description
1 polymer ?
#
loop_
_entity_poly.entity_id
_entity_poly.type
_entity_poly.pdbx_seq_one_letter_code
_entity_poly.pdbx_strand_id
1 'polypeptide(L)'
;MRFRQGESLGAQANAAFDDMAARVDGRTAEVSVRAARAISVAVSVLRIPTAVVGAVPLPFIAATLVLGFLAGGSVGTVMVVLGVAMAAVSALFWGRRHRVMRAAADPDRLATELAILVSMSGRVEESRGALAAIAGGGGWRVMGRLRGVWQGTQMTARWIDGVGDLEHARYFAPPKIGTNISITVMALWLIPISIVVTLLAAVGTIAGSI
;
A
#
# COMPACT_ATOMS: atom_id res chain seq x y z
N MET A 1 21.87 39.30 0.91
CA MET A 1 21.98 38.26 1.95
C MET A 1 21.24 37.02 1.45
N ARG A 2 21.95 35.94 1.10
CA ARG A 2 21.41 34.72 0.46
C ARG A 2 21.28 33.61 1.50
N PHE A 3 20.08 33.02 1.57
CA PHE A 3 19.70 31.94 2.48
C PHE A 3 20.57 30.70 2.27
N ARG A 4 21.29 30.31 3.34
CA ARG A 4 22.14 29.11 3.42
C ARG A 4 21.67 28.31 4.63
N GLN A 5 20.45 27.77 4.56
CA GLN A 5 19.78 27.10 5.70
C GLN A 5 19.19 25.72 5.34
N GLY A 6 19.36 25.23 4.11
CA GLY A 6 18.80 23.93 3.69
C GLY A 6 19.67 22.70 3.97
N GLU A 7 21.00 22.86 4.09
CA GLU A 7 21.91 21.71 4.16
C GLU A 7 22.05 21.10 5.57
N SER A 8 21.75 21.87 6.63
CA SER A 8 21.97 21.42 8.01
C SER A 8 20.91 20.44 8.52
N LEU A 9 19.66 20.53 8.05
CA LEU A 9 18.57 19.64 8.47
C LEU A 9 18.73 18.23 7.86
N GLY A 10 19.12 18.14 6.59
CA GLY A 10 19.39 16.85 5.94
C GLY A 10 20.62 16.16 6.53
N ALA A 11 21.68 16.92 6.83
CA ALA A 11 22.87 16.40 7.49
C ALA A 11 22.59 15.92 8.93
N GLN A 12 21.74 16.63 9.68
CA GLN A 12 21.34 16.20 11.04
C GLN A 12 20.43 14.98 11.01
N ALA A 13 19.49 14.89 10.06
CA ALA A 13 18.68 13.70 9.88
C ALA A 13 19.56 12.49 9.53
N ASN A 14 20.46 12.62 8.55
CA ASN A 14 21.40 11.55 8.19
C ASN A 14 22.30 11.15 9.37
N ALA A 15 22.81 12.09 10.16
CA ALA A 15 23.63 11.78 11.33
C ALA A 15 22.83 11.08 12.45
N ALA A 16 21.56 11.45 12.65
CA ALA A 16 20.67 10.76 13.58
C ALA A 16 20.32 9.35 13.09
N PHE A 17 20.17 9.16 11.78
CA PHE A 17 19.98 7.85 11.16
C PHE A 17 21.23 6.97 11.27
N ASP A 18 22.43 7.54 11.07
CA ASP A 18 23.70 6.81 11.23
C ASP A 18 23.98 6.42 12.69
N ASP A 19 23.70 7.28 13.67
CA ASP A 19 23.84 6.95 15.10
C ASP A 19 22.79 5.90 15.57
N MET A 20 21.56 5.98 15.05
CA MET A 20 20.56 4.93 15.28
C MET A 20 20.96 3.62 14.61
N ALA A 21 21.44 3.65 13.36
CA ALA A 21 21.91 2.47 12.63
C ALA A 21 23.16 1.85 13.30
N ALA A 22 24.04 2.66 13.88
CA ALA A 22 25.22 2.19 14.63
C ALA A 22 24.84 1.45 15.94
N ARG A 23 23.65 1.71 16.51
CA ARG A 23 23.12 1.01 17.68
C ARG A 23 22.30 -0.24 17.34
N VAL A 24 22.10 -0.52 16.05
CA VAL A 24 21.43 -1.74 15.60
C VAL A 24 22.44 -2.89 15.66
N ASP A 25 22.22 -3.84 16.58
CA ASP A 25 23.03 -5.06 16.61
C ASP A 25 23.12 -5.70 15.21
N GLY A 26 24.29 -6.22 14.83
CA GLY A 26 24.51 -6.83 13.52
C GLY A 26 23.48 -7.90 13.12
N ARG A 27 22.87 -8.57 14.12
CA ARG A 27 21.79 -9.55 13.93
C ARG A 27 20.47 -8.93 13.47
N THR A 28 20.12 -7.71 13.91
CA THR A 28 18.91 -7.01 13.42
C THR A 28 19.10 -6.53 11.98
N ALA A 29 20.31 -6.07 11.64
CA ALA A 29 20.64 -5.64 10.27
C ALA A 29 20.50 -6.80 9.28
N GLU A 30 21.07 -7.97 9.60
CA GLU A 30 20.97 -9.18 8.78
C GLU A 30 19.51 -9.63 8.56
N VAL A 31 18.71 -9.63 9.62
CA VAL A 31 17.28 -10.01 9.55
C VAL A 31 16.49 -9.01 8.71
N SER A 32 16.81 -7.72 8.81
CA SER A 32 16.13 -6.66 8.05
C SER A 32 16.47 -6.71 6.56
N VAL A 33 17.74 -6.98 6.20
CA VAL A 33 18.16 -7.21 4.80
C VAL A 33 17.44 -8.42 4.20
N ARG A 34 17.38 -9.52 4.94
CA ARG A 34 16.69 -10.73 4.47
C ARG A 34 15.19 -10.49 4.27
N ALA A 35 14.55 -9.78 5.19
CA ALA A 35 13.14 -9.41 5.08
C ALA A 35 12.88 -8.45 3.90
N ALA A 36 13.72 -7.43 3.71
CA ALA A 36 13.59 -6.49 2.59
C ALA A 36 13.69 -7.19 1.23
N ARG A 37 14.63 -8.14 1.08
CA ARG A 37 14.73 -8.98 -0.13
C ARG A 37 13.48 -9.83 -0.33
N ALA A 38 12.98 -10.49 0.72
CA ALA A 38 11.77 -11.29 0.64
C ALA A 38 10.54 -10.44 0.23
N ILE A 39 10.41 -9.23 0.81
CA ILE A 39 9.36 -8.27 0.46
C ILE A 39 9.51 -7.80 -1.00
N SER A 40 10.71 -7.45 -1.44
CA SER A 40 10.96 -7.01 -2.82
C SER A 40 10.59 -8.09 -3.82
N VAL A 41 10.98 -9.36 -3.56
CA VAL A 41 10.58 -10.51 -4.37
C VAL A 41 9.06 -10.67 -4.36
N ALA A 42 8.42 -10.65 -3.20
CA ALA A 42 6.96 -10.78 -3.09
C ALA A 42 6.23 -9.68 -3.88
N VAL A 43 6.68 -8.42 -3.78
CA VAL A 43 6.12 -7.29 -4.52
C VAL A 43 6.34 -7.44 -6.03
N SER A 44 7.51 -7.95 -6.45
CA SER A 44 7.81 -8.20 -7.86
C SER A 44 6.89 -9.28 -8.46
N VAL A 45 6.63 -10.36 -7.72
CA VAL A 45 5.73 -11.45 -8.14
C VAL A 45 4.28 -10.96 -8.19
N LEU A 46 3.85 -10.18 -7.20
CA LEU A 46 2.50 -9.62 -7.13
C LEU A 46 2.25 -8.47 -8.12
N ARG A 47 3.29 -7.97 -8.80
CA ARG A 47 3.17 -6.87 -9.76
C ARG A 47 2.18 -7.17 -10.88
N ILE A 48 2.22 -8.37 -11.46
CA ILE A 48 1.37 -8.75 -12.61
C ILE A 48 -0.07 -9.01 -12.14
N PRO A 49 -0.33 -9.87 -11.14
CA PRO A 49 -1.70 -10.10 -10.66
C PRO A 49 -2.41 -8.81 -10.24
N THR A 50 -1.71 -7.91 -9.53
CA THR A 50 -2.30 -6.63 -9.11
C THR A 50 -2.55 -5.68 -10.27
N ALA A 51 -1.74 -5.74 -11.34
CA ALA A 51 -2.00 -4.97 -12.55
C ALA A 51 -3.26 -5.45 -13.26
N VAL A 52 -3.44 -6.78 -13.36
CA VAL A 52 -4.64 -7.38 -13.96
C VAL A 52 -5.89 -6.95 -13.19
N VAL A 53 -5.90 -7.12 -11.87
CA VAL A 53 -7.03 -6.71 -11.01
C VAL A 53 -7.36 -5.22 -11.18
N GLY A 54 -6.34 -4.36 -11.25
CA GLY A 54 -6.55 -2.92 -11.45
C GLY A 54 -6.95 -2.51 -12.88
N ALA A 55 -6.68 -3.34 -13.89
CA ALA A 55 -6.97 -3.05 -15.29
C ALA A 55 -8.34 -3.57 -15.75
N VAL A 56 -8.77 -4.72 -15.23
CA VAL A 56 -10.06 -5.36 -15.55
C VAL A 56 -11.27 -4.43 -15.44
N PRO A 57 -11.44 -3.58 -14.40
CA PRO A 57 -12.62 -2.73 -14.29
C PRO A 57 -12.59 -1.49 -15.20
N LEU A 58 -11.43 -1.11 -15.75
CA LEU A 58 -11.28 0.11 -16.56
C LEU A 58 -12.21 0.18 -17.79
N PRO A 59 -12.34 -0.85 -18.65
CA PRO A 59 -13.25 -0.79 -19.80
C PRO A 59 -14.71 -0.59 -19.38
N PHE A 60 -15.15 -1.21 -18.27
CA PHE A 60 -16.51 -1.07 -17.75
C PHE A 60 -16.77 0.34 -17.19
N ILE A 61 -15.80 0.90 -16.47
CA ILE A 61 -15.88 2.28 -15.98
C ILE A 61 -15.98 3.26 -17.15
N ALA A 62 -15.13 3.09 -18.17
CA ALA A 62 -15.17 3.92 -19.37
C ALA A 62 -16.51 3.80 -20.12
N ALA A 63 -17.01 2.58 -20.30
CA ALA A 63 -18.31 2.34 -20.92
C ALA A 63 -19.46 2.99 -20.14
N THR A 64 -19.48 2.83 -18.81
CA THR A 64 -20.47 3.48 -17.92
C THR A 64 -20.45 5.01 -18.09
N LEU A 65 -19.27 5.63 -18.11
CA LEU A 65 -19.14 7.08 -18.30
C LEU A 65 -19.67 7.51 -19.66
N VAL A 66 -19.25 6.85 -20.73
CA VAL A 66 -19.71 7.17 -22.10
C VAL A 66 -21.22 7.03 -22.23
N LEU A 67 -21.79 5.91 -21.75
CA LEU A 67 -23.23 5.69 -21.76
C LEU A 67 -23.98 6.74 -20.94
N GLY A 68 -23.46 7.09 -19.76
CA GLY A 68 -24.04 8.15 -18.93
C GLY A 68 -24.06 9.51 -19.62
N PHE A 69 -22.97 9.88 -20.31
CA PHE A 69 -22.92 11.11 -21.10
C PHE A 69 -23.87 11.11 -22.30
N LEU A 70 -24.00 9.96 -22.99
CA LEU A 70 -24.88 9.83 -24.14
C LEU A 70 -26.37 9.84 -23.77
N ALA A 71 -26.75 9.20 -22.66
CA ALA A 71 -28.13 9.12 -22.21
C ALA A 71 -28.72 10.49 -21.82
N GLY A 72 -27.89 11.38 -21.25
CA GLY A 72 -28.34 12.68 -20.75
C GLY A 72 -29.39 12.58 -19.63
N GLY A 73 -29.98 13.73 -19.27
CA GLY A 73 -31.02 13.80 -18.24
C GLY A 73 -30.58 13.37 -16.83
N SER A 74 -31.55 13.06 -15.98
CA SER A 74 -31.31 12.63 -14.59
C SER A 74 -30.59 11.28 -14.52
N VAL A 75 -31.00 10.32 -15.37
CA VAL A 75 -30.41 8.97 -15.42
C VAL A 75 -28.94 9.04 -15.87
N GLY A 76 -28.64 9.79 -16.93
CA GLY A 76 -27.26 9.98 -17.40
C GLY A 76 -26.38 10.64 -16.34
N THR A 77 -26.91 11.64 -15.63
CA THR A 77 -26.18 12.31 -14.52
C THR A 77 -25.81 11.31 -13.42
N VAL A 78 -26.74 10.44 -13.01
CA VAL A 78 -26.47 9.40 -12.00
C VAL A 78 -25.38 8.42 -12.48
N MET A 79 -25.45 7.98 -13.74
CA MET A 79 -24.46 7.08 -14.32
C MET A 79 -23.07 7.70 -14.41
N VAL A 80 -22.97 8.99 -14.75
CA VAL A 80 -21.70 9.72 -14.75
C VAL A 80 -21.14 9.82 -13.32
N VAL A 81 -21.96 10.16 -12.33
CA VAL A 81 -21.53 10.23 -10.92
C VAL A 81 -21.00 8.87 -10.44
N LEU A 82 -21.70 7.78 -10.75
CA LEU A 82 -21.24 6.42 -10.44
C LEU A 82 -19.93 6.07 -11.15
N GLY A 83 -19.82 6.39 -12.44
CA GLY A 83 -18.60 6.20 -13.23
C GLY A 83 -17.40 6.95 -12.64
N VAL A 84 -17.59 8.20 -12.23
CA VAL A 84 -16.55 9.02 -11.58
C VAL A 84 -16.17 8.43 -10.22
N ALA A 85 -17.13 7.98 -9.41
CA ALA A 85 -16.83 7.32 -8.15
C ALA A 85 -15.99 6.05 -8.35
N MET A 86 -16.36 5.19 -9.32
CA MET A 86 -15.58 4.00 -9.66
C MET A 86 -14.17 4.35 -10.16
N ALA A 87 -14.05 5.38 -11.00
CA ALA A 87 -12.76 5.87 -11.49
C ALA A 87 -11.87 6.37 -10.36
N ALA A 88 -12.42 7.07 -9.36
CA ALA A 88 -11.68 7.54 -8.18
C ALA A 88 -11.12 6.37 -7.37
N VAL A 89 -11.90 5.30 -7.17
CA VAL A 89 -11.44 4.08 -6.49
C VAL A 89 -10.30 3.42 -7.26
N SER A 90 -10.44 3.30 -8.58
CA SER A 90 -9.39 2.74 -9.44
C SER A 90 -8.11 3.58 -9.40
N ALA A 91 -8.23 4.91 -9.45
CA ALA A 91 -7.10 5.83 -9.34
C ALA A 91 -6.39 5.72 -7.98
N LEU A 92 -7.15 5.60 -6.88
CA LEU A 92 -6.58 5.38 -5.54
C LEU A 92 -5.79 4.06 -5.47
N PHE A 93 -6.34 2.98 -6.03
CA PHE A 93 -5.65 1.69 -6.11
C PHE A 93 -4.35 1.79 -6.91
N TRP A 94 -4.38 2.37 -8.10
CA TRP A 94 -3.20 2.56 -8.95
C TRP A 94 -2.14 3.45 -8.31
N GLY A 95 -2.56 4.58 -7.72
CA GLY A 95 -1.67 5.48 -7.01
C GLY A 95 -1.04 4.83 -5.78
N ARG A 96 -1.74 3.91 -5.11
CA ARG A 96 -1.18 3.14 -3.99
C ARG A 96 -0.22 2.07 -4.49
N ARG A 97 -0.60 1.30 -5.51
CA ARG A 97 0.24 0.28 -6.16
C ARG A 97 1.57 0.87 -6.62
N HIS A 98 1.55 2.04 -7.27
CA HIS A 98 2.77 2.70 -7.73
C HIS A 98 3.70 3.08 -6.58
N ARG A 99 3.15 3.61 -5.48
CA ARG A 99 3.92 3.96 -4.27
C ARG A 99 4.55 2.74 -3.61
N VAL A 100 3.83 1.62 -3.51
CA VAL A 100 4.37 0.37 -2.95
C VAL A 100 5.47 -0.22 -3.84
N MET A 101 5.29 -0.20 -5.16
CA MET A 101 6.34 -0.66 -6.08
C MET A 101 7.60 0.20 -6.00
N ARG A 102 7.45 1.53 -5.92
CA ARG A 102 8.59 2.44 -5.74
C ARG A 102 9.28 2.18 -4.40
N ALA A 103 8.51 1.96 -3.33
CA ALA A 103 9.06 1.66 -2.01
C ALA A 103 9.86 0.33 -1.98
N ALA A 104 9.47 -0.65 -2.79
CA ALA A 104 10.12 -1.96 -2.87
C ALA A 104 11.25 -2.04 -3.92
N ALA A 105 11.45 -0.97 -4.71
CA ALA A 105 12.44 -0.94 -5.78
C ALA A 105 13.88 -0.77 -5.25
N ASP A 106 14.04 -0.18 -4.06
CA ASP A 106 15.33 -0.01 -3.38
C ASP A 106 15.36 -0.90 -2.11
N PRO A 107 15.81 -2.17 -2.23
CA PRO A 107 15.79 -3.10 -1.11
C PRO A 107 16.78 -2.73 0.00
N ASP A 108 17.85 -2.00 -0.30
CA ASP A 108 18.88 -1.63 0.67
C ASP A 108 18.39 -0.47 1.56
N ARG A 109 17.74 0.53 0.96
CA ARG A 109 17.04 1.57 1.74
C ARG A 109 15.89 0.99 2.56
N LEU A 110 15.11 0.07 1.97
CA LEU A 110 14.03 -0.61 2.68
C LEU A 110 14.56 -1.41 3.88
N ALA A 111 15.69 -2.10 3.74
CA ALA A 111 16.32 -2.84 4.84
C ALA A 111 16.73 -1.91 5.99
N THR A 112 17.29 -0.74 5.66
CA THR A 112 17.72 0.27 6.64
C THR A 112 16.51 0.84 7.39
N GLU A 113 15.46 1.23 6.68
CA GLU A 113 14.23 1.74 7.30
C GLU A 113 13.50 0.68 8.13
N LEU A 114 13.54 -0.60 7.73
CA LEU A 114 13.02 -1.71 8.52
C LEU A 114 13.83 -1.92 9.81
N ALA A 115 15.15 -1.82 9.76
CA ALA A 115 16.00 -1.93 10.95
C ALA A 115 15.68 -0.82 11.96
N ILE A 116 15.49 0.42 11.47
CA ILE A 116 15.05 1.55 12.30
C ILE A 116 13.66 1.27 12.90
N LEU A 117 12.71 0.80 12.10
CA LEU A 117 11.34 0.49 12.54
C LEU A 117 11.32 -0.61 13.62
N VAL A 118 12.19 -1.61 13.52
CA VAL A 118 12.38 -2.66 14.54
C VAL A 118 13.02 -2.10 15.81
N SER A 119 14.04 -1.24 15.69
CA SER A 119 14.67 -0.60 16.86
C SER A 119 13.68 0.28 17.63
N MET A 120 12.77 0.96 16.91
CA MET A 120 11.72 1.81 17.49
C MET A 120 10.57 1.03 18.13
N SER A 121 10.35 -0.24 17.77
CA SER A 121 9.23 -1.01 18.32
C SER A 121 9.41 -1.37 19.79
N GLY A 122 10.64 -1.21 20.33
CA GLY A 122 10.99 -1.55 21.71
C GLY A 122 10.89 -3.05 22.03
N ARG A 123 10.51 -3.88 21.04
CA ARG A 123 10.32 -5.34 21.12
C ARG A 123 11.11 -6.02 20.02
N VAL A 124 12.42 -5.86 20.11
CA VAL A 124 13.39 -6.29 19.10
C VAL A 124 13.29 -7.81 18.88
N GLU A 125 13.19 -8.62 19.94
CA GLU A 125 13.06 -10.09 19.86
C GLU A 125 11.75 -10.57 19.19
N GLU A 126 10.59 -9.99 19.51
CA GLU A 126 9.31 -10.36 18.88
C GLU A 126 9.30 -9.95 17.39
N SER A 127 9.84 -8.78 17.08
CA SER A 127 9.95 -8.25 15.72
C SER A 127 10.95 -9.06 14.87
N ARG A 128 12.09 -9.45 15.46
CA ARG A 128 13.08 -10.37 14.86
C ARG A 128 12.43 -11.73 14.57
N GLY A 129 11.62 -12.26 15.50
CA GLY A 129 10.87 -13.50 15.30
C GLY A 129 9.87 -13.43 14.14
N ALA A 130 9.14 -12.33 14.02
CA ALA A 130 8.23 -12.10 12.89
C ALA A 130 8.96 -11.98 11.54
N LEU A 131 10.05 -11.22 11.49
CA LEU A 131 10.85 -11.06 10.27
C LEU A 131 11.56 -12.36 9.87
N ALA A 132 12.06 -13.13 10.83
CA ALA A 132 12.61 -14.46 10.60
C ALA A 132 11.53 -15.43 10.06
N ALA A 133 10.29 -15.32 10.55
CA ALA A 133 9.18 -16.12 10.07
C ALA A 133 8.75 -15.76 8.63
N ILE A 134 8.83 -14.47 8.25
CA ILE A 134 8.63 -14.01 6.87
C ILE A 134 9.74 -14.54 5.95
N ALA A 135 10.98 -14.55 6.43
CA ALA A 135 12.13 -15.08 5.68
C ALA A 135 12.16 -16.62 5.58
N GLY A 136 11.47 -17.33 6.49
CA GLY A 136 11.56 -18.78 6.66
C GLY A 136 10.59 -19.64 5.84
N GLY A 137 9.71 -19.05 5.01
CA GLY A 137 8.84 -19.81 4.08
C GLY A 137 7.84 -20.75 4.77
N GLY A 138 6.68 -20.24 5.21
CA GLY A 138 5.64 -21.07 5.85
C GLY A 138 4.23 -20.43 5.84
N GLY A 139 3.60 -20.35 4.67
CA GLY A 139 2.52 -19.41 4.33
C GLY A 139 1.27 -19.29 5.23
N TRP A 140 0.84 -20.32 5.99
CA TRP A 140 -0.40 -20.22 6.80
C TRP A 140 -0.21 -20.22 8.31
N ARG A 141 0.67 -21.07 8.86
CA ARG A 141 0.98 -21.06 10.30
C ARG A 141 1.74 -19.79 10.72
N VAL A 142 2.56 -19.25 9.82
CA VAL A 142 3.26 -17.98 10.04
C VAL A 142 2.28 -16.82 10.10
N MET A 143 1.24 -16.81 9.26
CA MET A 143 0.24 -15.74 9.23
C MET A 143 -0.58 -15.66 10.53
N GLY A 144 -0.92 -16.81 11.13
CA GLY A 144 -1.59 -16.87 12.44
C GLY A 144 -0.72 -16.33 13.58
N ARG A 145 0.58 -16.64 13.57
CA ARG A 145 1.56 -16.13 14.56
C ARG A 145 1.83 -14.64 14.39
N LEU A 146 1.98 -14.18 13.15
CA LEU A 146 2.05 -12.75 12.83
C LEU A 146 0.80 -12.04 13.33
N ARG A 147 -0.40 -12.55 13.04
CA ARG A 147 -1.64 -11.92 13.51
C ARG A 147 -1.68 -11.81 15.05
N GLY A 148 -1.20 -12.82 15.78
CA GLY A 148 -1.10 -12.80 17.24
C GLY A 148 -0.11 -11.75 17.77
N VAL A 149 1.10 -11.70 17.21
CA VAL A 149 2.11 -10.68 17.56
C VAL A 149 1.59 -9.26 17.25
N TRP A 150 0.85 -9.11 16.15
CA TRP A 150 0.27 -7.84 15.72
C TRP A 150 -0.96 -7.40 16.53
N GLN A 151 -1.78 -8.32 17.04
CA GLN A 151 -2.90 -7.96 17.92
C GLN A 151 -2.46 -7.62 19.34
N GLY A 152 -1.32 -8.17 19.80
CA GLY A 152 -0.76 -7.91 21.13
C GLY A 152 0.12 -6.65 21.22
N THR A 153 0.46 -6.03 20.10
CA THR A 153 1.24 -4.79 20.07
C THR A 153 0.30 -3.59 20.23
N GLN A 154 0.10 -3.14 21.48
CA GLN A 154 -0.44 -1.80 21.71
C GLN A 154 0.58 -0.77 21.19
N MET A 155 0.36 -0.33 19.96
CA MET A 155 1.21 0.64 19.28
C MET A 155 1.12 1.99 20.01
N THR A 156 2.22 2.40 20.62
CA THR A 156 2.32 3.69 21.29
C THR A 156 2.18 4.83 20.27
N ALA A 157 1.54 5.94 20.64
CA ALA A 157 1.35 7.10 19.76
C ALA A 157 2.68 7.59 19.12
N ARG A 158 3.77 7.53 19.89
CA ARG A 158 5.13 7.88 19.44
C ARG A 158 5.65 6.99 18.30
N TRP A 159 5.28 5.71 18.29
CA TRP A 159 5.64 4.80 17.20
C TRP A 159 4.86 5.13 15.93
N ILE A 160 3.58 5.53 16.05
CA ILE A 160 2.75 5.92 14.92
C ILE A 160 3.30 7.18 14.24
N ASP A 161 3.76 8.15 15.03
CA ASP A 161 4.36 9.39 14.51
C ASP A 161 5.68 9.10 13.78
N GLY A 162 6.60 8.34 14.39
CA GLY A 162 7.88 8.01 13.76
C GLY A 162 7.77 7.11 12.52
N VAL A 163 6.74 6.28 12.41
CA VAL A 163 6.46 5.50 11.19
C VAL A 163 6.00 6.39 10.04
N GLY A 164 5.39 7.55 10.33
CA GLY A 164 4.97 8.52 9.32
C GLY A 164 6.15 9.12 8.55
N ASP A 165 7.30 9.25 9.22
CA ASP A 165 8.52 9.89 8.70
C ASP A 165 9.35 8.96 7.80
N LEU A 166 9.13 7.64 7.85
CA LEU A 166 9.81 6.68 6.98
C LEU A 166 9.18 6.65 5.60
N GLU A 167 9.96 6.88 4.55
CA GLU A 167 9.43 7.02 3.19
C GLU A 167 8.98 5.68 2.58
N HIS A 168 9.75 4.60 2.81
CA HIS A 168 9.58 3.28 2.18
C HIS A 168 8.92 2.27 3.13
N ALA A 169 9.35 2.20 4.39
CA ALA A 169 8.88 1.22 5.38
C ALA A 169 7.45 1.49 5.86
N ARG A 170 6.97 2.73 5.80
CA ARG A 170 5.60 3.09 6.25
C ARG A 170 4.49 2.29 5.56
N TYR A 171 4.72 1.82 4.34
CA TYR A 171 3.72 1.05 3.58
C TYR A 171 3.56 -0.39 4.10
N PHE A 172 4.57 -0.88 4.81
CA PHE A 172 4.62 -2.22 5.42
C PHE A 172 4.35 -2.18 6.92
N ALA A 173 4.06 -1.00 7.47
CA ALA A 173 3.71 -0.82 8.86
C ALA A 173 2.20 -1.09 9.12
N PRO A 174 1.83 -1.70 10.26
CA PRO A 174 0.45 -2.10 10.58
C PRO A 174 -0.69 -1.10 10.29
N PRO A 175 -0.60 0.21 10.61
CA PRO A 175 -1.71 1.13 10.36
C PRO A 175 -2.03 1.25 8.87
N LYS A 176 -0.99 1.19 8.03
CA LYS A 176 -1.09 1.34 6.58
C LYS A 176 -1.35 0.02 5.88
N ILE A 177 -1.03 -1.13 6.50
CA ILE A 177 -1.45 -2.46 6.02
C ILE A 177 -2.97 -2.57 6.00
N GLY A 178 -3.65 -2.14 7.07
CA GLY A 178 -5.12 -2.16 7.13
C GLY A 178 -5.75 -1.39 5.97
N THR A 179 -5.29 -0.16 5.74
CA THR A 179 -5.73 0.66 4.60
C THR A 179 -5.42 -0.02 3.25
N ASN A 180 -4.26 -0.66 3.09
CA ASN A 180 -3.93 -1.38 1.85
C ASN A 180 -4.89 -2.54 1.60
N ILE A 181 -5.20 -3.33 2.63
CA ILE A 181 -6.15 -4.44 2.53
C ILE A 181 -7.52 -3.91 2.16
N SER A 182 -8.02 -2.87 2.83
CA SER A 182 -9.31 -2.25 2.52
C SER A 182 -9.38 -1.76 1.06
N ILE A 183 -8.37 -1.02 0.59
CA ILE A 183 -8.32 -0.54 -0.80
C ILE A 183 -8.25 -1.72 -1.79
N THR A 184 -7.50 -2.78 -1.46
CA THR A 184 -7.38 -3.96 -2.33
C THR A 184 -8.70 -4.73 -2.42
N VAL A 185 -9.39 -4.92 -1.29
CA VAL A 185 -10.73 -5.53 -1.25
C VAL A 185 -11.73 -4.68 -2.03
N MET A 186 -11.66 -3.36 -1.88
CA MET A 186 -12.53 -2.43 -2.61
C MET A 186 -12.27 -2.49 -4.13
N ALA A 187 -11.00 -2.56 -4.54
CA ALA A 187 -10.61 -2.72 -5.94
C ALA A 187 -11.03 -4.10 -6.50
N LEU A 188 -10.97 -5.16 -5.70
CA LEU A 188 -11.45 -6.48 -6.09
C LEU A 188 -12.97 -6.48 -6.32
N TRP A 189 -13.73 -5.86 -5.42
CA TRP A 189 -15.18 -5.68 -5.55
C TRP A 189 -15.58 -4.73 -6.69
N LEU A 190 -14.68 -3.84 -7.09
CA LEU A 190 -14.91 -2.95 -8.22
C LEU A 190 -15.17 -3.72 -9.52
N ILE A 191 -14.59 -4.92 -9.67
CA ILE A 191 -14.79 -5.76 -10.87
C ILE A 191 -16.26 -6.12 -11.06
N PRO A 192 -16.92 -6.89 -10.17
CA PRO A 192 -18.33 -7.25 -10.35
C PRO A 192 -19.26 -6.02 -10.33
N ILE A 193 -18.96 -5.01 -9.50
CA ILE A 193 -19.76 -3.78 -9.43
C ILE A 193 -19.74 -3.04 -10.78
N SER A 194 -18.56 -2.86 -11.37
CA SER A 194 -18.43 -2.16 -12.64
C SER A 194 -19.17 -2.86 -13.78
N ILE A 195 -19.18 -4.20 -13.79
CA ILE A 195 -19.94 -5.00 -14.76
C ILE A 195 -21.44 -4.73 -14.60
N VAL A 196 -21.98 -4.86 -13.39
CA VAL A 196 -23.41 -4.66 -13.11
C VAL A 196 -23.85 -3.24 -13.45
N VAL A 197 -23.08 -2.24 -13.03
CA VAL A 197 -23.38 -0.82 -13.33
C VAL A 197 -23.35 -0.55 -14.83
N THR A 198 -22.38 -1.11 -15.56
CA THR A 198 -22.31 -0.95 -17.02
C THR A 198 -23.52 -1.59 -17.71
N LEU A 199 -23.94 -2.78 -17.27
CA LEU A 199 -25.13 -3.44 -17.81
C LEU A 199 -26.39 -2.62 -17.54
N LEU A 200 -26.55 -2.07 -16.33
CA LEU A 200 -27.66 -1.17 -16.00
C LEU A 200 -27.63 0.12 -16.84
N ALA A 201 -26.45 0.70 -17.05
CA ALA A 201 -26.27 1.86 -17.91
C ALA A 201 -26.68 1.54 -19.36
N ALA A 202 -26.30 0.38 -19.88
CA ALA A 202 -26.67 -0.06 -21.22
C ALA A 202 -28.19 -0.24 -21.36
N VAL A 203 -28.82 -0.96 -20.43
CA VAL A 203 -30.28 -1.16 -20.42
C VAL A 203 -31.03 0.16 -20.29
N GLY A 204 -30.61 1.04 -19.38
CA GLY A 204 -31.23 2.35 -19.19
C GLY A 204 -31.11 3.25 -20.42
N THR A 205 -29.97 3.21 -21.10
CA THR A 205 -29.75 3.97 -22.34
C THR A 205 -30.65 3.45 -23.47
N ILE A 206 -30.78 2.13 -23.61
CA ILE A 206 -31.67 1.52 -24.60
C ILE A 206 -33.12 1.88 -24.29
N ALA A 207 -33.57 1.67 -23.05
CA ALA A 207 -34.96 1.92 -22.65
C ALA A 207 -35.37 3.40 -22.79
N GLY A 208 -34.43 4.34 -22.59
CA GLY A 208 -34.68 5.78 -22.79
C GLY A 208 -34.65 6.23 -24.26
N SER A 209 -34.23 5.36 -25.19
CA SER A 209 -34.16 5.64 -26.63
C SER A 209 -35.38 5.16 -27.43
N ILE A 210 -36.28 4.40 -26.79
CA ILE A 210 -37.56 3.91 -27.33
C ILE A 210 -38.69 4.84 -26.89
#